data_AF-A0AAN7I7B9-F1
#
_entry.id   AF-A0AAN7I7B9-F1
#
_cell.length_a   1.000
_cell.length_b   1.000
_cell.length_c   1.000
_cell.angle_alpha   90.00
_cell.angle_beta   90.00
_cell.angle_gamma   90.00
#
_symmetry.space_group_name_H-M   'P 1'
#
loop_
_entity.id
_entity.type
_entity.pdbx_description
1 polymer ?
#
loop_
_entity_poly.entity_id
_entity_poly.type
_entity_poly.pdbx_seq_one_letter_code
_entity_poly.pdbx_strand_id
1 'polypeptide(L)'
;MSLTHILRGSVSTTPLLSHSHTTTPTTKPHFLHVTTPKPTTTTTIPSVSVSDISSSESWAPHSWTSKKALQLPDYPDPEELRLVLNTLESFPPIVFAGEARNLEGRLAQAALGEAFLLQGGDCAESFKEFSADNIRDTFRVLLQMGIVLTYGAQIPVIKLGRMAGQFAKPRSDAFEIKDGVKLPSYRGDNINGDAFNEKSRIPDPQRLIRAYLQSVGTLNLLRAFATGGYAAMQRVSQWNLDFVVHSEQGDRYTELAQRVDEALGFMAAAGVTVNHPMMNTVEFWTSHECLHLPYEQAMTRVDSTTGCYYDCSAHMLWVGERTRQLDGAHVEFLRGVSNPLGIKGVLKQLSGLSCFHSNGAQDLCSSR
;
A
#
# COMPACT_ATOMS: atom_id res chain seq x y z
N MET A 1 -15.00 -61.34 28.65
CA MET A 1 -15.04 -62.34 27.54
C MET A 1 -14.31 -61.72 26.35
N SER A 2 -12.98 -61.71 26.34
CA SER A 2 -12.10 -62.69 25.65
C SER A 2 -12.56 -63.03 24.23
N LEU A 3 -11.79 -62.61 23.21
CA LEU A 3 -11.14 -63.57 22.32
C LEU A 3 -10.04 -62.92 21.45
N THR A 4 -8.97 -63.69 21.30
CA THR A 4 -7.70 -63.43 20.63
C THR A 4 -7.56 -64.42 19.46
N HIS A 5 -6.96 -64.02 18.33
CA HIS A 5 -6.30 -64.85 17.29
C HIS A 5 -5.65 -63.84 16.31
N ILE A 6 -4.34 -63.70 16.01
CA ILE A 6 -3.15 -64.54 15.73
C ILE A 6 -3.24 -65.43 14.48
N LEU A 7 -2.50 -65.05 13.41
CA LEU A 7 -1.45 -65.79 12.62
C LEU A 7 -1.22 -65.04 11.27
N ARG A 8 -0.05 -64.47 10.93
CA ARG A 8 1.27 -65.01 10.49
C ARG A 8 1.33 -65.58 9.05
N GLY A 9 2.35 -65.12 8.30
CA GLY A 9 2.95 -65.76 7.10
C GLY A 9 3.54 -64.73 6.13
N SER A 10 4.79 -64.26 6.24
CA SER A 10 6.10 -64.87 5.95
C SER A 10 6.56 -64.74 4.48
N VAL A 11 7.71 -64.08 4.34
CA VAL A 11 8.54 -63.80 3.17
C VAL A 11 9.12 -65.08 2.54
N SER A 12 9.34 -65.05 1.22
CA SER A 12 10.30 -65.93 0.54
C SER A 12 11.10 -65.14 -0.51
N THR A 13 12.41 -65.05 -0.27
CA THR A 13 13.49 -64.76 -1.23
C THR A 13 13.84 -66.08 -1.95
N THR A 14 14.28 -66.17 -3.21
CA THR A 14 15.60 -65.79 -3.79
C THR A 14 15.70 -66.45 -5.20
N PRO A 15 16.81 -66.36 -5.98
CA PRO A 15 17.14 -65.42 -7.05
C PRO A 15 17.16 -66.06 -8.47
N LEU A 16 17.54 -65.31 -9.53
CA LEU A 16 18.65 -65.65 -10.46
C LEU A 16 18.67 -64.82 -11.76
N LEU A 17 19.91 -64.43 -12.11
CA LEU A 17 20.54 -64.33 -13.43
C LEU A 17 20.35 -63.10 -14.34
N SER A 18 21.47 -62.38 -14.39
CA SER A 18 21.98 -61.49 -15.44
C SER A 18 21.82 -62.02 -16.87
N HIS A 19 21.26 -61.21 -17.77
CA HIS A 19 21.55 -61.26 -19.21
C HIS A 19 21.83 -59.84 -19.70
N SER A 20 23.06 -59.62 -20.15
CA SER A 20 23.52 -58.44 -20.88
C SER A 20 23.08 -58.54 -22.33
N HIS A 21 22.23 -57.61 -22.77
CA HIS A 21 21.95 -57.38 -24.19
C HIS A 21 22.40 -55.98 -24.60
N THR A 22 23.58 -55.94 -25.22
CA THR A 22 24.09 -54.86 -26.05
C THR A 22 23.22 -54.75 -27.29
N THR A 23 22.54 -53.61 -27.48
CA THR A 23 21.99 -53.21 -28.77
C THR A 23 22.34 -51.74 -29.02
N THR A 24 23.13 -51.51 -30.05
CA THR A 24 23.59 -50.22 -30.56
C THR A 24 22.55 -49.65 -31.53
N PRO A 25 22.11 -48.39 -31.39
CA PRO A 25 21.58 -47.62 -32.50
C PRO A 25 22.68 -46.69 -33.03
N THR A 26 23.03 -46.89 -34.30
CA THR A 26 23.93 -46.02 -35.07
C THR A 26 23.12 -44.83 -35.60
N THR A 27 23.35 -43.64 -35.03
CA THR A 27 22.89 -42.38 -35.63
C THR A 27 24.01 -41.35 -35.51
N LYS A 28 24.56 -40.95 -36.67
CA LYS A 28 25.62 -39.95 -36.79
C LYS A 28 25.07 -38.56 -36.44
N PRO A 29 25.79 -37.72 -35.66
CA PRO A 29 25.39 -36.34 -35.45
C PRO A 29 25.70 -35.50 -36.70
N HIS A 30 24.69 -34.78 -37.19
CA HIS A 30 24.87 -33.69 -38.14
C HIS A 30 25.53 -32.51 -37.42
N PHE A 31 26.80 -32.24 -37.71
CA PHE A 31 27.47 -31.00 -37.32
C PHE A 31 26.98 -29.88 -38.24
N LEU A 32 26.19 -28.94 -37.70
CA LEU A 32 25.96 -27.65 -38.34
C LEU A 32 27.22 -26.80 -38.21
N HIS A 33 27.71 -26.35 -39.35
CA HIS A 33 28.89 -25.51 -39.50
C HIS A 33 28.59 -24.13 -38.90
N VAL A 34 29.25 -23.78 -37.78
CA VAL A 34 29.21 -22.42 -37.22
C VAL A 34 30.13 -21.55 -38.07
N THR A 35 29.56 -20.76 -38.96
CA THR A 35 30.27 -19.68 -39.64
C THR A 35 30.51 -18.53 -38.66
N THR A 36 31.76 -18.20 -38.43
CA THR A 36 32.19 -17.03 -37.65
C THR A 36 31.81 -15.72 -38.35
N PRO A 37 31.22 -14.73 -37.66
CA PRO A 37 31.00 -13.41 -38.24
C PRO A 37 32.33 -12.64 -38.34
N LYS A 38 32.52 -11.98 -39.49
CA LYS A 38 33.61 -11.04 -39.79
C LYS A 38 33.47 -9.77 -38.91
N PRO A 39 34.58 -9.12 -38.47
CA PRO A 39 34.49 -7.96 -37.60
C PRO A 39 33.92 -6.75 -38.35
N THR A 40 32.82 -6.19 -37.84
CA THR A 40 32.23 -4.95 -38.35
C THR A 40 32.81 -3.75 -37.60
N THR A 41 33.23 -2.77 -38.40
CA THR A 41 33.88 -1.50 -38.08
C THR A 41 33.21 -0.72 -36.95
N THR A 42 34.03 -0.29 -35.98
CA THR A 42 33.64 0.60 -34.87
C THR A 42 33.18 1.94 -35.43
N THR A 43 31.90 2.27 -35.27
CA THR A 43 31.36 3.61 -35.52
C THR A 43 31.29 4.34 -34.18
N THR A 44 32.14 5.35 -34.02
CA THR A 44 32.22 6.23 -32.86
C THR A 44 30.94 7.05 -32.76
N ILE A 45 30.18 6.89 -31.68
CA ILE A 45 29.04 7.75 -31.34
C ILE A 45 29.61 9.07 -30.77
N PRO A 46 29.19 10.25 -31.26
CA PRO A 46 29.66 11.51 -30.71
C PRO A 46 29.17 11.68 -29.27
N SER A 47 30.11 12.00 -28.37
CA SER A 47 29.83 12.37 -26.98
C SER A 47 29.02 13.66 -26.95
N VAL A 48 27.75 13.57 -26.61
CA VAL A 48 26.95 14.75 -26.26
C VAL A 48 27.46 15.25 -24.91
N SER A 49 28.06 16.43 -24.93
CA SER A 49 28.47 17.18 -23.75
C SER A 49 27.26 17.45 -22.86
N VAL A 50 27.33 16.97 -21.62
CA VAL A 50 26.39 17.30 -20.54
C VAL A 50 26.63 18.75 -20.12
N SER A 51 26.13 19.68 -20.91
CA SER A 51 26.17 21.10 -20.61
C SER A 51 24.95 21.75 -21.26
N ASP A 52 23.79 21.52 -20.63
CA ASP A 52 22.65 22.45 -20.55
C ASP A 52 21.41 21.73 -19.97
N ILE A 53 21.54 21.19 -18.76
CA ILE A 53 20.38 21.04 -17.88
C ILE A 53 20.38 22.29 -17.01
N SER A 54 19.55 23.26 -17.38
CA SER A 54 19.29 24.45 -16.58
C SER A 54 18.93 24.03 -15.16
N SER A 55 19.65 24.59 -14.18
CA SER A 55 19.49 24.42 -12.73
C SER A 55 18.10 23.98 -12.27
N SER A 56 17.88 22.67 -12.12
CA SER A 56 16.80 22.18 -11.27
C SER A 56 17.16 22.58 -9.85
N GLU A 57 16.36 23.44 -9.21
CA GLU A 57 16.50 23.71 -7.77
C GLU A 57 16.63 22.36 -7.02
N SER A 58 17.67 22.23 -6.21
CA SER A 58 17.88 21.02 -5.42
C SER A 58 16.70 20.83 -4.49
N TRP A 59 16.05 19.66 -4.56
CA TRP A 59 14.91 19.37 -3.69
C TRP A 59 15.35 19.36 -2.23
N ALA A 60 14.49 19.89 -1.36
CA ALA A 60 14.57 19.77 0.08
C ALA A 60 13.15 19.67 0.66
N PRO A 61 12.95 19.18 1.89
CA PRO A 61 11.61 19.09 2.48
C PRO A 61 10.83 20.41 2.52
N HIS A 62 11.50 21.56 2.48
CA HIS A 62 10.89 22.90 2.45
C HIS A 62 10.72 23.51 1.03
N SER A 63 11.21 22.84 -0.02
CA SER A 63 11.19 23.36 -1.40
C SER A 63 9.78 23.70 -1.90
N TRP A 64 8.75 23.00 -1.41
CA TRP A 64 7.34 23.26 -1.71
C TRP A 64 6.87 24.67 -1.36
N THR A 65 7.53 25.34 -0.39
CA THR A 65 7.19 26.71 0.03
C THR A 65 7.45 27.75 -1.06
N SER A 66 8.29 27.43 -2.05
CA SER A 66 8.52 28.24 -3.24
C SER A 66 7.39 28.15 -4.29
N LYS A 67 6.47 27.18 -4.13
CA LYS A 67 5.38 26.90 -5.06
C LYS A 67 4.04 27.32 -4.48
N LYS A 68 3.03 27.45 -5.34
CA LYS A 68 1.67 27.77 -4.91
C LYS A 68 1.05 26.57 -4.19
N ALA A 69 0.77 26.71 -2.89
CA ALA A 69 0.01 25.74 -2.12
C ALA A 69 -1.49 26.06 -2.16
N LEU A 70 -2.31 25.03 -2.32
CA LEU A 70 -3.77 25.13 -2.22
C LEU A 70 -4.26 24.41 -0.96
N GLN A 71 -5.47 24.76 -0.50
CA GLN A 71 -6.17 24.05 0.59
C GLN A 71 -5.53 24.11 1.99
N LEU A 72 -4.38 24.77 2.15
CA LEU A 72 -3.79 24.99 3.47
C LEU A 72 -4.68 25.92 4.33
N PRO A 73 -4.72 25.69 5.65
CA PRO A 73 -5.42 26.57 6.57
C PRO A 73 -4.62 27.86 6.85
N ASP A 74 -5.36 28.93 7.17
CA ASP A 74 -4.78 30.17 7.69
C ASP A 74 -4.81 30.12 9.22
N TYR A 75 -3.66 29.81 9.84
CA TYR A 75 -3.53 29.81 11.29
C TYR A 75 -3.42 31.24 11.84
N PRO A 76 -4.10 31.57 12.95
CA PRO A 76 -4.09 32.93 13.51
C PRO A 76 -2.73 33.32 14.11
N ASP A 77 -1.97 32.36 14.65
CA ASP A 77 -0.64 32.56 15.22
C ASP A 77 0.40 31.68 14.48
N PRO A 78 1.22 32.29 13.60
CA PRO A 78 2.29 31.59 12.90
C PRO A 78 3.41 31.07 13.83
N GLU A 79 3.68 31.74 14.96
CA GLU A 79 4.71 31.29 15.90
C GLU A 79 4.24 30.07 16.69
N GLU A 80 2.95 30.01 17.07
CA GLU A 80 2.38 28.81 17.67
C GLU A 80 2.48 27.61 16.72
N LEU A 81 2.13 27.80 15.44
CA LEU A 81 2.29 26.77 14.42
C LEU A 81 3.75 26.30 14.34
N ARG A 82 4.71 27.23 14.28
CA ARG A 82 6.14 26.89 14.22
C ARG A 82 6.60 26.08 15.44
N LEU A 83 6.15 26.44 16.64
CA LEU A 83 6.48 25.70 17.87
C LEU A 83 5.91 24.27 17.86
N VAL A 84 4.68 24.11 17.38
CA VAL A 84 4.07 22.78 17.23
C VAL A 84 4.81 21.94 16.18
N LEU A 85 5.17 22.51 15.04
CA LEU A 85 5.91 21.79 14.00
C LEU A 85 7.30 21.36 14.49
N ASN A 86 8.04 22.23 15.18
CA ASN A 86 9.30 21.88 15.82
C ASN A 86 9.15 20.72 16.84
N THR A 87 8.02 20.68 17.54
CA THR A 87 7.71 19.59 18.47
C THR A 87 7.51 18.28 17.71
N LEU A 88 6.73 18.29 16.63
CA LEU A 88 6.50 17.11 15.78
C LEU A 88 7.79 16.59 15.11
N GLU A 89 8.68 17.48 14.67
CA GLU A 89 9.98 17.10 14.12
C GLU A 89 10.83 16.28 15.11
N SER A 90 10.69 16.56 16.42
CA SER A 90 11.39 15.83 17.49
C SER A 90 10.78 14.46 17.82
N PHE A 91 9.56 14.20 17.38
CA PHE A 91 8.86 12.95 17.68
C PHE A 91 9.37 11.77 16.83
N PRO A 92 9.22 10.52 17.29
CA PRO A 92 9.45 9.34 16.47
C PRO A 92 8.63 9.37 15.17
N PRO A 93 9.12 8.76 14.08
CA PRO A 93 8.31 8.57 12.88
C PRO A 93 7.12 7.63 13.16
N ILE A 94 6.02 7.77 12.40
CA ILE A 94 4.87 6.86 12.49
C ILE A 94 5.20 5.52 11.80
N VAL A 95 5.89 5.57 10.65
CA VAL A 95 6.33 4.38 9.90
C VAL A 95 7.84 4.39 9.67
N PHE A 96 8.43 3.21 9.47
CA PHE A 96 9.84 3.10 9.09
C PHE A 96 10.02 3.09 7.57
N ALA A 97 11.08 3.72 7.05
CA ALA A 97 11.36 3.81 5.61
C ALA A 97 11.46 2.44 4.91
N GLY A 98 12.01 1.43 5.60
CA GLY A 98 12.06 0.06 5.08
C GLY A 98 10.68 -0.55 4.83
N GLU A 99 9.67 -0.16 5.60
CA GLU A 99 8.29 -0.63 5.41
C GLU A 99 7.64 -0.02 4.17
N ALA A 100 7.95 1.26 3.88
CA ALA A 100 7.52 1.93 2.65
C ALA A 100 8.16 1.28 1.40
N ARG A 101 9.45 0.90 1.47
CA ARG A 101 10.10 0.12 0.39
C ARG A 101 9.50 -1.26 0.20
N ASN A 102 9.17 -1.94 1.30
CA ASN A 102 8.48 -3.23 1.20
C ASN A 102 7.13 -3.07 0.49
N LEU A 103 6.37 -2.01 0.82
CA LEU A 103 5.12 -1.68 0.11
C LEU A 103 5.37 -1.36 -1.36
N GLU A 104 6.40 -0.58 -1.69
CA GLU A 104 6.78 -0.29 -3.07
C GLU A 104 7.03 -1.57 -3.87
N GLY A 105 7.77 -2.53 -3.31
CA GLY A 105 7.99 -3.84 -3.93
C GLY A 105 6.69 -4.63 -4.16
N ARG A 106 5.74 -4.56 -3.21
CA ARG A 106 4.40 -5.16 -3.40
C ARG A 106 3.61 -4.46 -4.50
N LEU A 107 3.64 -3.13 -4.54
CA LEU A 107 2.93 -2.35 -5.56
C LEU A 107 3.52 -2.56 -6.96
N ALA A 108 4.83 -2.82 -7.06
CA ALA A 108 5.46 -3.23 -8.32
C ALA A 108 4.87 -4.55 -8.83
N GLN A 109 4.61 -5.53 -7.97
CA GLN A 109 3.91 -6.77 -8.34
C GLN A 109 2.50 -6.48 -8.86
N ALA A 110 1.76 -5.58 -8.20
CA ALA A 110 0.44 -5.19 -8.67
C ALA A 110 0.46 -4.49 -10.05
N ALA A 111 1.47 -3.65 -10.30
CA ALA A 111 1.66 -3.02 -11.60
C ALA A 111 1.94 -4.03 -12.73
N LEU A 112 2.55 -5.18 -12.39
CA LEU A 112 2.80 -6.28 -13.32
C LEU A 112 1.61 -7.26 -13.44
N GLY A 113 0.50 -7.02 -12.73
CA GLY A 113 -0.66 -7.91 -12.71
C GLY A 113 -0.51 -9.15 -11.83
N GLU A 114 0.54 -9.20 -10.99
CA GLU A 114 0.84 -10.33 -10.09
C GLU A 114 0.22 -10.16 -8.70
N ALA A 115 -0.38 -9.00 -8.41
CA ALA A 115 -1.08 -8.72 -7.17
C ALA A 115 -2.23 -7.72 -7.39
N PHE A 116 -3.12 -7.59 -6.43
CA PHE A 116 -4.24 -6.64 -6.44
C PHE A 116 -4.17 -5.69 -5.24
N LEU A 117 -4.38 -4.39 -5.45
CA LEU A 117 -4.40 -3.41 -4.36
C LEU A 117 -5.83 -3.23 -3.82
N LEU A 118 -6.03 -3.52 -2.53
CA LEU A 118 -7.21 -3.14 -1.78
C LEU A 118 -6.87 -1.96 -0.87
N GLN A 119 -7.33 -0.77 -1.25
CA GLN A 119 -7.19 0.44 -0.43
C GLN A 119 -8.55 0.92 0.09
N GLY A 120 -8.70 1.11 1.40
CA GLY A 120 -9.98 1.52 1.98
C GLY A 120 -9.88 1.95 3.45
N GLY A 121 -10.93 2.57 3.97
CA GLY A 121 -11.00 3.14 5.31
C GLY A 121 -11.82 4.43 5.30
N ASP A 122 -11.68 5.24 6.35
CA ASP A 122 -12.49 6.44 6.52
C ASP A 122 -12.25 7.50 5.43
N CYS A 123 -13.28 8.29 5.16
CA CYS A 123 -13.17 9.47 4.32
C CYS A 123 -12.27 10.52 5.00
N ALA A 124 -12.54 10.81 6.28
CA ALA A 124 -11.52 11.26 7.20
C ALA A 124 -11.80 10.81 8.62
N GLU A 125 -10.75 10.40 9.31
CA GLU A 125 -10.73 10.02 10.71
C GLU A 125 -11.16 11.21 11.58
N SER A 126 -11.87 10.91 12.67
CA SER A 126 -12.28 11.91 13.66
C SER A 126 -11.66 11.63 15.02
N PHE A 127 -11.35 12.71 15.74
CA PHE A 127 -10.92 12.67 17.12
C PHE A 127 -12.01 12.20 18.09
N LYS A 128 -13.28 12.29 17.70
CA LYS A 128 -14.43 11.83 18.51
C LYS A 128 -14.67 10.33 18.37
N GLU A 129 -14.33 9.78 17.22
CA GLU A 129 -14.55 8.37 16.85
C GLU A 129 -13.29 7.53 17.08
N PHE A 130 -12.35 8.04 17.89
CA PHE A 130 -11.14 7.30 18.25
C PHE A 130 -11.45 6.24 19.31
N SER A 131 -11.72 5.02 18.85
CA SER A 131 -11.95 3.85 19.70
C SER A 131 -11.28 2.62 19.14
N ALA A 132 -10.90 1.68 20.02
CA ALA A 132 -10.34 0.41 19.61
C ALA A 132 -11.34 -0.41 18.76
N ASP A 133 -12.64 -0.29 19.06
CA ASP A 133 -13.70 -0.97 18.31
C ASP A 133 -13.80 -0.46 16.87
N ASN A 134 -13.78 0.86 16.65
CA ASN A 134 -13.85 1.44 15.30
C ASN A 134 -12.64 1.04 14.43
N ILE A 135 -11.44 1.06 15.03
CA ILE A 135 -10.20 0.62 14.36
C ILE A 135 -10.28 -0.86 14.02
N ARG A 136 -10.69 -1.69 14.99
CA ARG A 136 -10.86 -3.14 14.82
C ARG A 136 -11.86 -3.45 13.71
N ASP A 137 -13.01 -2.79 13.71
CA ASP A 137 -14.11 -3.12 12.79
C ASP A 137 -13.77 -2.68 11.37
N THR A 138 -13.13 -1.52 11.19
CA THR A 138 -12.59 -1.10 9.89
C THR A 138 -11.53 -2.06 9.37
N PHE A 139 -10.58 -2.46 10.24
CA PHE A 139 -9.57 -3.45 9.90
C PHE A 139 -10.19 -4.80 9.52
N ARG A 140 -11.17 -5.27 10.29
CA ARG A 140 -11.94 -6.50 10.02
C ARG A 140 -12.56 -6.46 8.63
N VAL A 141 -13.26 -5.38 8.25
CA VAL A 141 -13.87 -5.23 6.92
C VAL A 141 -12.82 -5.33 5.81
N LEU A 142 -11.65 -4.68 5.96
CA LEU A 142 -10.57 -4.78 4.97
C LEU A 142 -10.01 -6.20 4.84
N LEU A 143 -9.90 -6.95 5.94
CA LEU A 143 -9.49 -8.36 5.89
C LEU A 143 -10.54 -9.25 5.21
N GLN A 144 -11.82 -9.03 5.50
CA GLN A 144 -12.95 -9.74 4.91
C GLN A 144 -13.03 -9.55 3.39
N MET A 145 -12.88 -8.31 2.92
CA MET A 145 -12.77 -8.01 1.49
C MET A 145 -11.51 -8.64 0.90
N GLY A 146 -10.39 -8.55 1.62
CA GLY A 146 -9.10 -9.07 1.17
C GLY A 146 -9.10 -10.57 0.89
N ILE A 147 -9.68 -11.39 1.78
CA ILE A 147 -9.71 -12.85 1.59
C ILE A 147 -10.58 -13.24 0.39
N VAL A 148 -11.73 -12.56 0.22
CA VAL A 148 -12.63 -12.80 -0.92
C VAL A 148 -11.99 -12.41 -2.24
N LEU A 149 -11.31 -11.25 -2.29
CA LEU A 149 -10.60 -10.81 -3.48
C LEU A 149 -9.42 -11.74 -3.80
N THR A 150 -8.70 -12.22 -2.79
CA THR A 150 -7.59 -13.18 -2.98
C THR A 150 -8.11 -14.47 -3.62
N TYR A 151 -9.24 -15.01 -3.11
CA TYR A 151 -9.87 -16.19 -3.67
C TYR A 151 -10.42 -15.94 -5.09
N GLY A 152 -11.11 -14.82 -5.31
CA GLY A 152 -11.69 -14.52 -6.62
C GLY A 152 -10.66 -14.24 -7.71
N ALA A 153 -9.59 -13.52 -7.38
CA ALA A 153 -8.56 -13.12 -8.33
C ALA A 153 -7.42 -14.13 -8.46
N GLN A 154 -7.29 -15.07 -7.52
CA GLN A 154 -6.20 -16.07 -7.47
C GLN A 154 -4.79 -15.44 -7.47
N ILE A 155 -4.68 -14.21 -6.96
CA ILE A 155 -3.44 -13.46 -6.79
C ILE A 155 -3.41 -12.79 -5.42
N PRO A 156 -2.22 -12.49 -4.86
CA PRO A 156 -2.09 -11.76 -3.60
C PRO A 156 -2.83 -10.42 -3.58
N VAL A 157 -3.46 -10.11 -2.44
CA VAL A 157 -4.10 -8.80 -2.19
C VAL A 157 -3.28 -7.98 -1.20
N ILE A 158 -2.83 -6.81 -1.64
CA ILE A 158 -2.11 -5.80 -0.85
C ILE A 158 -3.16 -4.98 -0.09
N LYS A 159 -3.08 -4.95 1.25
CA LYS A 159 -4.09 -4.31 2.11
C LYS A 159 -3.57 -2.97 2.63
N LEU A 160 -4.18 -1.89 2.16
CA LEU A 160 -3.75 -0.53 2.45
C LEU A 160 -4.88 0.27 3.11
N GLY A 161 -4.72 0.60 4.39
CA GLY A 161 -5.70 1.37 5.14
C GLY A 161 -5.63 2.87 4.86
N ARG A 162 -6.78 3.52 4.68
CA ARG A 162 -6.96 4.96 4.88
C ARG A 162 -7.16 5.22 6.37
N MET A 163 -6.09 5.04 7.14
CA MET A 163 -6.10 5.00 8.61
C MET A 163 -4.77 5.53 9.15
N ALA A 164 -4.77 5.98 10.40
CA ALA A 164 -3.60 6.51 11.10
C ALA A 164 -2.99 7.76 10.46
N GLY A 165 -3.81 8.67 9.91
CA GLY A 165 -3.33 9.94 9.37
C GLY A 165 -4.32 10.68 8.49
N GLN A 166 -5.43 10.06 8.11
CA GLN A 166 -6.40 10.60 7.16
C GLN A 166 -7.35 11.59 7.85
N PHE A 167 -6.83 12.69 8.42
CA PHE A 167 -7.63 13.70 9.12
C PHE A 167 -8.03 14.87 8.22
N ALA A 168 -7.08 15.36 7.42
CA ALA A 168 -7.27 16.56 6.63
C ALA A 168 -8.26 16.32 5.48
N LYS A 169 -9.09 17.32 5.19
CA LYS A 169 -10.15 17.28 4.18
C LYS A 169 -10.05 18.50 3.27
N PRO A 170 -9.85 18.34 1.96
CA PRO A 170 -9.91 19.47 1.03
C PRO A 170 -11.36 19.94 0.89
N ARG A 171 -11.57 21.25 0.69
CA ARG A 171 -12.90 21.85 0.61
C ARG A 171 -13.08 22.59 -0.71
N SER A 172 -14.27 22.48 -1.28
CA SER A 172 -14.65 23.27 -2.47
C SER A 172 -14.70 24.76 -2.16
N ASP A 173 -15.26 25.12 -0.99
CA ASP A 173 -15.38 26.50 -0.54
C ASP A 173 -14.64 26.71 0.78
N ALA A 174 -13.99 27.87 0.92
CA ALA A 174 -13.29 28.26 2.15
C ALA A 174 -14.26 28.52 3.32
N PHE A 175 -15.53 28.80 3.03
CA PHE A 175 -16.56 29.13 4.02
C PHE A 175 -17.79 28.24 3.85
N GLU A 176 -18.44 27.96 4.98
CA GLU A 176 -19.72 27.29 5.08
C GLU A 176 -20.75 28.30 5.61
N ILE A 177 -21.93 28.35 4.97
CA ILE A 177 -23.03 29.23 5.37
C ILE A 177 -24.19 28.36 5.86
N LYS A 178 -24.64 28.60 7.09
CA LYS A 178 -25.84 27.97 7.67
C LYS A 178 -26.66 29.05 8.37
N ASP A 179 -27.96 29.08 8.09
CA ASP A 179 -28.91 30.03 8.69
C ASP A 179 -28.45 31.50 8.64
N GLY A 180 -27.82 31.89 7.52
CA GLY A 180 -27.29 33.25 7.31
C GLY A 180 -25.94 33.55 7.97
N VAL A 181 -25.41 32.66 8.81
CA VAL A 181 -24.09 32.79 9.43
C VAL A 181 -23.02 32.18 8.54
N LYS A 182 -21.94 32.92 8.26
CA LYS A 182 -20.80 32.48 7.44
C LYS A 182 -19.59 32.20 8.32
N LEU A 183 -19.11 30.96 8.34
CA LEU A 183 -17.92 30.53 9.10
C LEU A 183 -16.91 29.81 8.21
N PRO A 184 -15.62 29.75 8.58
CA PRO A 184 -14.65 28.90 7.89
C PRO A 184 -15.14 27.46 7.79
N SER A 185 -14.89 26.84 6.64
CA SER A 185 -15.21 25.43 6.41
C SER A 185 -14.44 24.52 7.38
N TYR A 186 -15.10 23.46 7.86
CA TYR A 186 -14.41 22.35 8.54
C TYR A 186 -13.44 21.68 7.57
N ARG A 187 -12.15 21.63 7.91
CA ARG A 187 -11.06 21.12 7.04
C ARG A 187 -10.47 19.81 7.55
N GLY A 188 -11.11 19.16 8.50
CA GLY A 188 -10.58 17.95 9.14
C GLY A 188 -10.08 18.23 10.55
N ASP A 189 -10.11 17.18 11.38
CA ASP A 189 -9.91 17.32 12.82
C ASP A 189 -8.47 17.74 13.18
N ASN A 190 -7.49 17.49 12.31
CA ASN A 190 -6.12 17.99 12.47
C ASN A 190 -5.97 19.50 12.20
N ILE A 191 -7.02 20.18 11.70
CA ILE A 191 -7.02 21.62 11.41
C ILE A 191 -7.97 22.37 12.33
N ASN A 192 -9.27 22.04 12.29
CA ASN A 192 -10.31 22.72 13.08
C ASN A 192 -11.43 21.74 13.46
N GLY A 193 -12.42 22.18 14.25
CA GLY A 193 -13.53 21.37 14.72
C GLY A 193 -14.73 21.34 13.76
N ASP A 194 -15.47 20.23 13.79
CA ASP A 194 -16.67 20.01 12.98
C ASP A 194 -17.85 20.92 13.37
N ALA A 195 -17.99 21.22 14.67
CA ALA A 195 -19.07 22.02 15.22
C ALA A 195 -19.17 23.40 14.54
N PHE A 196 -20.39 23.81 14.17
CA PHE A 196 -20.63 25.06 13.45
C PHE A 196 -20.74 26.24 14.43
N ASN A 197 -19.59 26.64 14.99
CA ASN A 197 -19.44 27.84 15.80
C ASN A 197 -18.05 28.46 15.58
N GLU A 198 -17.92 29.76 15.83
CA GLU A 198 -16.70 30.53 15.56
C GLU A 198 -15.46 29.91 16.20
N LYS A 199 -15.51 29.62 17.51
CA LYS A 199 -14.41 29.00 18.27
C LYS A 199 -13.94 27.69 17.65
N SER A 200 -14.87 26.84 17.21
CA SER A 200 -14.53 25.53 16.66
C SER A 200 -13.94 25.61 15.26
N ARG A 201 -14.26 26.67 14.49
CA ARG A 201 -13.82 26.80 13.09
C ARG A 201 -12.47 27.49 12.91
N ILE A 202 -11.94 28.12 13.95
CA ILE A 202 -10.57 28.67 13.97
C ILE A 202 -9.56 27.51 13.89
N PRO A 203 -8.61 27.53 12.93
CA PRO A 203 -7.53 26.55 12.89
C PRO A 203 -6.67 26.60 14.16
N ASP A 204 -6.40 25.43 14.73
CA ASP A 204 -5.67 25.26 15.99
C ASP A 204 -4.45 24.35 15.76
N PRO A 205 -3.20 24.87 15.85
CA PRO A 205 -2.01 24.06 15.60
C PRO A 205 -1.88 22.85 16.53
N GLN A 206 -2.38 22.91 17.77
CA GLN A 206 -2.28 21.80 18.73
C GLN A 206 -3.00 20.53 18.24
N ARG A 207 -3.95 20.69 17.31
CA ARG A 207 -4.61 19.56 16.65
C ARG A 207 -3.66 18.69 15.83
N LEU A 208 -2.53 19.23 15.36
CA LEU A 208 -1.52 18.46 14.65
C LEU A 208 -0.81 17.46 15.57
N ILE A 209 -0.49 17.86 16.81
CA ILE A 209 0.05 16.94 17.84
C ILE A 209 -0.98 15.87 18.19
N ARG A 210 -2.24 16.26 18.38
CA ARG A 210 -3.31 15.31 18.65
C ARG A 210 -3.49 14.30 17.51
N ALA A 211 -3.44 14.76 16.26
CA ALA A 211 -3.48 13.89 15.08
C ALA A 211 -2.33 12.89 15.08
N TYR A 212 -1.09 13.35 15.33
CA TYR A 212 0.06 12.46 15.46
C TYR A 212 -0.15 11.38 16.55
N LEU A 213 -0.59 11.77 17.75
CA LEU A 213 -0.80 10.81 18.85
C LEU A 213 -1.89 9.77 18.51
N GLN A 214 -2.96 10.21 17.86
CA GLN A 214 -4.03 9.32 17.40
C GLN A 214 -3.54 8.39 16.28
N SER A 215 -2.72 8.89 15.34
CA SER A 215 -2.08 8.09 14.30
C SER A 215 -1.20 6.99 14.89
N VAL A 216 -0.32 7.33 15.83
CA VAL A 216 0.55 6.36 16.51
C VAL A 216 -0.27 5.32 17.26
N GLY A 217 -1.29 5.74 18.03
CA GLY A 217 -2.17 4.82 18.75
C GLY A 217 -2.92 3.86 17.81
N THR A 218 -3.42 4.40 16.70
CA THR A 218 -4.13 3.62 15.67
C THR A 218 -3.21 2.60 15.01
N LEU A 219 -2.03 3.03 14.53
CA LEU A 219 -1.08 2.14 13.87
C LEU A 219 -0.52 1.08 14.83
N ASN A 220 -0.25 1.43 16.09
CA ASN A 220 0.17 0.46 17.09
C ASN A 220 -0.86 -0.66 17.27
N LEU A 221 -2.15 -0.29 17.36
CA LEU A 221 -3.23 -1.28 17.48
C LEU A 221 -3.39 -2.11 16.21
N LEU A 222 -3.29 -1.50 15.02
CA LEU A 222 -3.33 -2.21 13.74
C LEU A 222 -2.19 -3.23 13.64
N ARG A 223 -0.96 -2.88 14.06
CA ARG A 223 0.18 -3.81 14.12
C ARG A 223 -0.08 -4.97 15.06
N ALA A 224 -0.67 -4.71 16.22
CA ALA A 224 -1.06 -5.74 17.18
C ALA A 224 -2.12 -6.69 16.60
N PHE A 225 -3.13 -6.18 15.88
CA PHE A 225 -4.12 -7.04 15.20
C PHE A 225 -3.53 -7.83 14.03
N ALA A 226 -2.62 -7.23 13.28
CA ALA A 226 -2.01 -7.83 12.10
C ALA A 226 -1.07 -9.00 12.43
N THR A 227 -0.46 -9.00 13.62
CA THR A 227 0.54 -10.00 14.04
C THR A 227 0.11 -10.84 15.26
N GLY A 228 -0.79 -10.32 16.11
CA GLY A 228 -1.28 -10.96 17.33
C GLY A 228 -2.38 -11.99 17.10
N GLY A 229 -2.54 -12.49 15.88
CA GLY A 229 -3.48 -13.54 15.51
C GLY A 229 -4.91 -13.07 15.21
N TYR A 230 -5.30 -11.82 15.49
CA TYR A 230 -6.63 -11.31 15.11
C TYR A 230 -6.86 -11.49 13.61
N ALA A 231 -5.83 -11.27 12.79
CA ALA A 231 -5.85 -11.45 11.35
C ALA A 231 -5.74 -12.91 10.85
N ALA A 232 -5.85 -13.92 11.72
CA ALA A 232 -5.76 -15.33 11.30
C ALA A 232 -6.86 -15.68 10.29
N MET A 233 -6.49 -16.32 9.17
CA MET A 233 -7.39 -16.52 8.03
C MET A 233 -8.69 -17.26 8.40
N GLN A 234 -8.62 -18.23 9.31
CA GLN A 234 -9.80 -18.96 9.79
C GLN A 234 -10.80 -18.05 10.51
N ARG A 235 -10.32 -17.09 11.32
CA ARG A 235 -11.20 -16.11 11.98
C ARG A 235 -11.86 -15.19 10.96
N VAL A 236 -11.10 -14.73 9.97
CA VAL A 236 -11.60 -13.84 8.92
C VAL A 236 -12.70 -14.52 8.09
N SER A 237 -12.53 -15.81 7.77
CA SER A 237 -13.55 -16.56 7.04
C SER A 237 -14.83 -16.77 7.87
N GLN A 238 -14.70 -17.07 9.17
CA GLN A 238 -15.85 -17.19 10.06
C GLN A 238 -16.67 -15.89 10.11
N TRP A 239 -16.01 -14.73 10.14
CA TRP A 239 -16.68 -13.42 10.13
C TRP A 239 -17.46 -13.14 8.85
N ASN A 240 -17.00 -13.66 7.72
CA ASN A 240 -17.68 -13.51 6.44
C ASN A 240 -19.05 -14.18 6.44
N LEU A 241 -19.25 -15.23 7.22
CA LEU A 241 -20.56 -15.89 7.31
C LEU A 241 -21.58 -15.03 8.08
N ASP A 242 -21.15 -14.31 9.13
CA ASP A 242 -22.06 -13.56 10.01
C ASP A 242 -22.83 -12.42 9.31
N PHE A 243 -22.19 -11.70 8.40
CA PHE A 243 -22.83 -10.53 7.75
C PHE A 243 -23.84 -10.94 6.66
N VAL A 244 -23.71 -12.16 6.15
CA VAL A 244 -24.41 -12.67 4.97
C VAL A 244 -25.79 -13.20 5.34
N VAL A 245 -25.93 -13.73 6.55
CA VAL A 245 -27.16 -14.32 7.13
C VAL A 245 -28.36 -13.37 7.08
N HIS A 246 -28.13 -12.05 6.93
CA HIS A 246 -29.18 -11.04 6.93
C HIS A 246 -29.28 -10.20 5.64
N SER A 247 -28.74 -10.68 4.50
CA SER A 247 -28.74 -9.94 3.23
C SER A 247 -29.50 -10.65 2.09
N GLU A 248 -30.16 -9.86 1.23
CA GLU A 248 -30.93 -10.38 0.07
C GLU A 248 -30.03 -11.03 -0.99
N GLN A 249 -28.78 -10.57 -1.11
CA GLN A 249 -27.74 -11.18 -1.94
C GLN A 249 -26.96 -12.28 -1.20
N GLY A 250 -27.44 -12.68 -0.02
CA GLY A 250 -26.71 -13.51 0.93
C GLY A 250 -26.31 -14.85 0.35
N ASP A 251 -27.21 -15.54 -0.34
CA ASP A 251 -26.98 -16.88 -0.87
C ASP A 251 -25.72 -16.97 -1.76
N ARG A 252 -25.52 -15.99 -2.65
CA ARG A 252 -24.37 -15.96 -3.56
C ARG A 252 -23.05 -15.68 -2.82
N TYR A 253 -23.10 -14.89 -1.76
CA TYR A 253 -21.93 -14.64 -0.95
C TYR A 253 -21.64 -15.82 -0.01
N THR A 254 -22.67 -16.49 0.53
CA THR A 254 -22.53 -17.72 1.32
C THR A 254 -21.80 -18.79 0.51
N GLU A 255 -22.18 -18.98 -0.76
CA GLU A 255 -21.50 -19.94 -1.64
C GLU A 255 -20.01 -19.60 -1.80
N LEU A 256 -19.68 -18.32 -1.98
CA LEU A 256 -18.30 -17.86 -2.08
C LEU A 256 -17.51 -18.06 -0.78
N ALA A 257 -18.11 -17.71 0.36
CA ALA A 257 -17.51 -17.90 1.68
C ALA A 257 -17.25 -19.39 1.98
N GLN A 258 -18.20 -20.26 1.64
CA GLN A 258 -18.04 -21.70 1.80
C GLN A 258 -16.90 -22.25 0.94
N ARG A 259 -16.74 -21.76 -0.29
CA ARG A 259 -15.60 -22.13 -1.15
C ARG A 259 -14.26 -21.66 -0.61
N VAL A 260 -14.21 -20.50 0.04
CA VAL A 260 -13.02 -20.02 0.76
C VAL A 260 -12.69 -20.97 1.91
N ASP A 261 -13.69 -21.38 2.70
CA ASP A 261 -13.50 -22.33 3.80
C ASP A 261 -12.99 -23.69 3.32
N GLU A 262 -13.54 -24.21 2.22
CA GLU A 262 -13.07 -25.46 1.60
C GLU A 262 -11.61 -25.36 1.14
N ALA A 263 -11.21 -24.22 0.55
CA ALA A 263 -9.83 -23.99 0.14
C ALA A 263 -8.87 -23.90 1.34
N LEU A 264 -9.28 -23.25 2.44
CA LEU A 264 -8.51 -23.23 3.69
C LEU A 264 -8.40 -24.64 4.30
N GLY A 265 -9.46 -25.45 4.21
CA GLY A 265 -9.46 -26.86 4.61
C GLY A 265 -8.47 -27.69 3.78
N PHE A 266 -8.43 -27.48 2.47
CA PHE A 266 -7.46 -28.11 1.59
C PHE A 266 -6.01 -27.71 1.93
N MET A 267 -5.74 -26.42 2.16
CA MET A 267 -4.42 -25.94 2.58
C MET A 267 -3.95 -26.62 3.88
N ALA A 268 -4.85 -26.76 4.86
CA ALA A 268 -4.56 -27.45 6.11
C ALA A 268 -4.23 -28.95 5.87
N ALA A 269 -5.02 -29.63 5.03
CA ALA A 269 -4.78 -31.02 4.67
C ALA A 269 -3.46 -31.22 3.90
N ALA A 270 -3.03 -30.21 3.12
CA ALA A 270 -1.76 -30.19 2.40
C ALA A 270 -0.54 -29.82 3.28
N GLY A 271 -0.74 -29.61 4.59
CA GLY A 271 0.34 -29.34 5.56
C GLY A 271 0.55 -27.86 5.91
N VAL A 272 -0.20 -26.94 5.29
CA VAL A 272 -0.22 -25.51 5.69
C VAL A 272 -1.24 -25.34 6.80
N THR A 273 -0.87 -25.81 7.98
CA THR A 273 -1.75 -25.81 9.16
C THR A 273 -1.91 -24.41 9.76
N VAL A 274 -2.85 -24.27 10.68
CA VAL A 274 -3.15 -23.03 11.42
C VAL A 274 -1.94 -22.42 12.15
N ASN A 275 -0.90 -23.20 12.43
CA ASN A 275 0.30 -22.72 13.10
C ASN A 275 1.33 -22.11 12.13
N HIS A 276 1.12 -22.28 10.82
CA HIS A 276 2.01 -21.71 9.82
C HIS A 276 1.95 -20.17 9.89
N PRO A 277 3.09 -19.44 9.92
CA PRO A 277 3.09 -17.99 10.09
C PRO A 277 2.18 -17.26 9.08
N MET A 278 2.17 -17.71 7.82
CA MET A 278 1.32 -17.15 6.76
C MET A 278 -0.19 -17.25 7.06
N MET A 279 -0.63 -18.17 7.93
CA MET A 279 -2.03 -18.34 8.30
C MET A 279 -2.46 -17.39 9.43
N ASN A 280 -1.51 -16.81 10.16
CA ASN A 280 -1.74 -16.05 11.39
C ASN A 280 -1.36 -14.58 11.32
N THR A 281 -0.56 -14.19 10.32
CA THR A 281 -0.13 -12.81 10.13
C THR A 281 -0.64 -12.23 8.82
N VAL A 282 -0.78 -10.91 8.79
CA VAL A 282 -1.10 -10.17 7.58
C VAL A 282 -0.19 -8.96 7.47
N GLU A 283 0.27 -8.65 6.27
CA GLU A 283 0.87 -7.35 5.98
C GLU A 283 -0.25 -6.32 5.81
N PHE A 284 -0.17 -5.23 6.57
CA PHE A 284 -1.12 -4.12 6.50
C PHE A 284 -0.37 -2.80 6.54
N TRP A 285 -0.67 -1.95 5.58
CA TRP A 285 -0.04 -0.64 5.43
C TRP A 285 -1.06 0.48 5.66
N THR A 286 -0.57 1.70 5.84
CA THR A 286 -1.38 2.91 6.06
C THR A 286 -1.11 3.94 5.00
N SER A 287 -2.12 4.76 4.72
CA SER A 287 -2.08 5.83 3.74
C SER A 287 -3.01 6.97 4.09
N HIS A 288 -2.63 8.18 3.67
CA HIS A 288 -3.48 9.36 3.69
C HIS A 288 -3.15 10.33 2.55
N GLU A 289 -4.05 11.29 2.33
CA GLU A 289 -3.82 12.41 1.43
C GLU A 289 -2.73 13.32 2.01
N CYS A 290 -1.62 13.48 1.29
CA CYS A 290 -0.62 14.49 1.57
C CYS A 290 -1.25 15.86 1.30
N LEU A 291 -1.80 16.48 2.35
CA LEU A 291 -2.60 17.71 2.22
C LEU A 291 -2.04 18.85 3.09
N HIS A 292 -1.75 18.57 4.36
CA HIS A 292 -1.23 19.57 5.29
C HIS A 292 0.31 19.60 5.23
N LEU A 293 0.87 20.22 4.19
CA LEU A 293 2.32 20.20 3.89
C LEU A 293 3.25 20.53 5.06
N PRO A 294 2.94 21.49 5.98
CA PRO A 294 3.79 21.69 7.15
C PRO A 294 3.89 20.46 8.06
N TYR A 295 2.80 19.68 8.19
CA TYR A 295 2.77 18.45 8.98
C TYR A 295 3.58 17.35 8.30
N GLU A 296 3.38 17.15 7.00
CA GLU A 296 4.11 16.16 6.20
C GLU A 296 5.62 16.46 6.19
N GLN A 297 6.00 17.74 6.07
CA GLN A 297 7.40 18.16 6.21
C GLN A 297 7.97 17.80 7.58
N ALA A 298 7.25 18.07 8.67
CA ALA A 298 7.71 17.74 10.03
C ALA A 298 7.87 16.23 10.26
N MET A 299 7.10 15.42 9.54
CA MET A 299 7.16 13.95 9.58
C MET A 299 8.17 13.34 8.59
N THR A 300 8.79 14.15 7.74
CA THR A 300 9.77 13.68 6.76
C THR A 300 11.13 13.42 7.39
N ARG A 301 11.71 12.25 7.09
CA ARG A 301 13.00 11.80 7.64
C ARG A 301 13.92 11.30 6.54
N VAL A 302 15.22 11.40 6.79
CA VAL A 302 16.24 10.75 5.97
C VAL A 302 16.38 9.31 6.44
N ASP A 303 16.25 8.37 5.53
CA ASP A 303 16.54 6.96 5.81
C ASP A 303 18.05 6.76 5.94
N SER A 304 18.49 6.25 7.10
CA SER A 304 19.90 6.01 7.39
C SER A 304 20.54 4.96 6.48
N THR A 305 19.74 4.10 5.83
CA THR A 305 20.26 3.04 4.96
C THR A 305 20.47 3.48 3.51
N THR A 306 19.65 4.41 3.00
CA THR A 306 19.69 4.84 1.59
C THR A 306 20.08 6.30 1.39
N GLY A 307 19.96 7.13 2.43
CA GLY A 307 20.10 8.59 2.32
C GLY A 307 18.91 9.29 1.65
N CYS A 308 17.88 8.55 1.23
CA CYS A 308 16.68 9.10 0.63
C CYS A 308 15.73 9.67 1.68
N TYR A 309 14.91 10.65 1.28
CA TYR A 309 13.86 11.19 2.12
C TYR A 309 12.59 10.35 2.03
N TYR A 310 11.98 10.08 3.17
CA TYR A 310 10.66 9.47 3.28
C TYR A 310 9.80 10.35 4.15
N ASP A 311 8.58 10.62 3.72
CA ASP A 311 7.56 11.12 4.63
C ASP A 311 7.11 9.95 5.51
N CYS A 312 7.53 9.97 6.76
CA CYS A 312 7.26 8.89 7.71
C CYS A 312 5.92 9.07 8.44
N SER A 313 5.02 9.91 7.93
CA SER A 313 3.64 10.02 8.41
C SER A 313 2.79 8.80 8.02
N ALA A 314 3.06 8.16 6.87
CA ALA A 314 2.40 6.95 6.41
C ALA A 314 3.25 6.15 5.42
N HIS A 315 2.85 4.90 5.15
CA HIS A 315 3.57 4.04 4.21
C HIS A 315 3.43 4.52 2.76
N MET A 316 2.22 4.94 2.38
CA MET A 316 1.90 5.47 1.06
C MET A 316 1.14 6.78 1.20
N LEU A 317 1.45 7.75 0.35
CA LEU A 317 0.76 9.02 0.30
C LEU A 317 0.09 9.21 -1.05
N TRP A 318 -0.98 10.00 -1.11
CA TRP A 318 -1.52 10.45 -2.38
C TRP A 318 -1.72 11.95 -2.45
N VAL A 319 -1.68 12.48 -3.67
CA VAL A 319 -2.13 13.84 -3.96
C VAL A 319 -3.59 13.84 -4.42
N GLY A 320 -4.38 14.73 -3.82
CA GLY A 320 -5.80 14.87 -4.11
C GLY A 320 -6.09 15.58 -5.43
N GLU A 321 -7.32 15.44 -5.89
CA GLU A 321 -7.80 16.07 -7.14
C GLU A 321 -7.62 17.59 -7.14
N ARG A 322 -7.76 18.22 -5.96
CA ARG A 322 -7.70 19.69 -5.81
C ARG A 322 -6.27 20.22 -5.59
N THR A 323 -5.29 19.34 -5.44
CA THR A 323 -3.91 19.69 -5.05
C THR A 323 -2.85 19.13 -6.01
N ARG A 324 -3.25 18.46 -7.10
CA ARG A 324 -2.34 17.84 -8.08
C ARG A 324 -1.87 18.75 -9.22
N GLN A 325 -1.78 20.06 -8.99
CA GLN A 325 -1.24 20.98 -9.99
C GLN A 325 0.25 20.64 -10.23
N LEU A 326 0.67 20.47 -11.49
CA LEU A 326 2.02 20.02 -11.83
C LEU A 326 3.13 20.95 -11.32
N ASP A 327 2.83 22.25 -11.24
CA ASP A 327 3.66 23.33 -10.71
C ASP A 327 3.30 23.71 -9.26
N GLY A 328 2.42 22.93 -8.62
CA GLY A 328 1.91 23.17 -7.27
C GLY A 328 2.79 22.61 -6.17
N ALA A 329 2.59 23.13 -4.95
CA ALA A 329 3.38 22.78 -3.77
C ALA A 329 3.31 21.29 -3.40
N HIS A 330 2.14 20.65 -3.50
CA HIS A 330 1.98 19.24 -3.14
C HIS A 330 2.75 18.31 -4.09
N VAL A 331 2.75 18.61 -5.38
CA VAL A 331 3.55 17.84 -6.36
C VAL A 331 5.04 18.07 -6.12
N GLU A 332 5.47 19.30 -5.82
CA GLU A 332 6.87 19.59 -5.49
C GLU A 332 7.33 18.86 -4.22
N PHE A 333 6.51 18.83 -3.17
CA PHE A 333 6.82 18.07 -1.97
C PHE A 333 6.96 16.57 -2.27
N LEU A 334 5.96 15.98 -2.93
CA LEU A 334 5.93 14.56 -3.22
C LEU A 334 7.03 14.12 -4.21
N ARG A 335 7.53 15.02 -5.07
CA ARG A 335 8.59 14.74 -6.05
C ARG A 335 9.88 14.21 -5.41
N GLY A 336 10.18 14.58 -4.17
CA GLY A 336 11.44 14.22 -3.52
C GLY A 336 11.33 13.25 -2.35
N VAL A 337 10.12 12.79 -1.99
CA VAL A 337 9.96 11.67 -1.05
C VAL A 337 9.95 10.34 -1.81
N SER A 338 10.52 9.31 -1.20
CA SER A 338 10.65 7.98 -1.80
C SER A 338 9.54 7.00 -1.39
N ASN A 339 8.49 7.49 -0.74
CA ASN A 339 7.29 6.69 -0.48
C ASN A 339 6.65 6.27 -1.83
N PRO A 340 5.98 5.11 -1.91
CA PRO A 340 5.04 4.88 -2.99
C PRO A 340 3.94 5.95 -2.99
N LEU A 341 3.61 6.45 -4.18
CA LEU A 341 2.72 7.60 -4.36
C LEU A 341 1.46 7.26 -5.16
N GLY A 342 0.37 7.94 -4.82
CA GLY A 342 -0.90 7.91 -5.55
C GLY A 342 -1.26 9.29 -6.08
N ILE A 343 -1.98 9.32 -7.20
CA ILE A 343 -2.51 10.56 -7.77
C ILE A 343 -4.00 10.33 -8.05
N LYS A 344 -4.86 11.16 -7.48
CA LYS A 344 -6.28 11.12 -7.85
C LYS A 344 -6.43 11.67 -9.27
N GLY A 345 -6.78 10.81 -10.22
CA GLY A 345 -7.07 11.22 -11.60
C GLY A 345 -8.54 11.03 -11.97
N VAL A 346 -8.98 11.79 -12.98
CA VAL A 346 -10.20 11.51 -13.75
C VAL A 346 -9.75 11.02 -15.14
N LEU A 347 -10.39 9.98 -15.67
CA LEU A 347 -10.04 9.30 -16.93
C LEU A 347 -9.88 10.24 -18.14
N LYS A 348 -10.44 11.46 -18.11
CA LYS A 348 -10.27 12.48 -19.16
C LYS A 348 -8.87 13.11 -19.25
N GLN A 349 -7.99 12.94 -18.27
CA GLN A 349 -6.68 13.62 -18.20
C GLN A 349 -5.47 12.73 -18.44
N LEU A 350 -5.65 11.41 -18.56
CA LEU A 350 -4.55 10.48 -18.82
C LEU A 350 -4.07 10.49 -20.29
N SER A 351 -4.78 11.17 -21.19
CA SER A 351 -4.33 11.38 -22.57
C SER A 351 -3.18 12.39 -22.70
N GLY A 352 -2.83 13.10 -21.61
CA GLY A 352 -1.72 14.06 -21.58
C GLY A 352 -0.50 13.63 -20.77
N LEU A 353 -0.57 12.49 -20.06
CA LEU A 353 0.60 11.90 -19.40
C LEU A 353 1.21 10.85 -20.33
N SER A 354 2.06 11.30 -21.27
CA SER A 354 3.05 10.40 -21.85
C SER A 354 3.93 9.88 -20.72
N CYS A 355 3.99 8.56 -20.57
CA CYS A 355 4.79 7.85 -19.59
C CYS A 355 6.18 8.47 -19.40
N PHE A 356 6.48 8.93 -18.19
CA PHE A 356 7.86 9.07 -17.74
C PHE A 356 8.42 7.66 -17.56
N HIS A 357 8.93 7.04 -18.62
CA HIS A 357 9.88 5.92 -18.53
C HIS A 357 10.88 6.02 -19.68
N SER A 358 12.14 5.82 -19.30
CA SER A 358 13.38 5.70 -20.05
C SER A 358 13.27 5.29 -21.53
N ASN A 359 14.02 6.01 -22.37
CA ASN A 359 14.38 5.63 -23.73
C ASN A 359 14.71 4.13 -23.86
N GLY A 360 14.07 3.46 -24.82
CA GLY A 360 14.59 2.23 -25.42
C GLY A 360 13.76 0.97 -25.22
N ALA A 361 12.49 0.96 -25.62
CA ALA A 361 11.77 -0.28 -25.98
C ALA A 361 10.44 0.04 -26.68
N GLN A 362 10.49 0.63 -27.87
CA GLN A 362 9.35 0.63 -28.80
C GLN A 362 9.88 0.22 -30.17
N ASP A 363 9.87 -1.09 -30.42
CA ASP A 363 9.73 -1.68 -31.74
C ASP A 363 9.67 -3.19 -31.53
N LEU A 364 8.46 -3.75 -31.44
CA LEU A 364 8.10 -5.15 -31.69
C LEU A 364 6.65 -5.39 -31.21
N CYS A 365 5.67 -4.77 -31.87
CA CYS A 365 4.29 -5.26 -31.83
C CYS A 365 3.49 -4.75 -33.03
N SER A 366 3.90 -5.19 -34.22
CA SER A 366 3.12 -5.11 -35.46
C SER A 366 3.55 -6.27 -36.35
N SER A 367 3.08 -7.48 -36.00
CA SER A 367 2.82 -8.61 -36.92
C SER A 367 2.61 -9.89 -36.11
N ARG A 368 1.36 -10.23 -35.82
CA ARG A 368 0.78 -11.59 -35.91
C ARG A 368 -0.68 -11.57 -35.48
#